data_AF-Q50L75-F1
#
_entry.id   AF-Q50L75-F1
#
_cell.length_a   1.000
_cell.length_b   1.000
_cell.length_c   1.000
_cell.angle_alpha   90.00
_cell.angle_beta   90.00
_cell.angle_gamma   90.00
#
_symmetry.space_group_name_H-M   'P 1'
#
loop_
_entity.id
_entity.type
_entity.pdbx_description
1 polymer ?
#
loop_
_entity_poly.entity_id
_entity_poly.type
_entity_poly.pdbx_seq_one_letter_code
_entity_poly.pdbx_strand_id
1 'polypeptide(L)' 'DNAFPKIGKNCLYCLPDSDLTDGIFLALFEKRRDGDED' A
#
# COMPACT_ATOMS: atom_id res chain seq x y z
N ASP A 1 -11.79 8.96 4.21
CA ASP A 1 -10.46 9.36 3.71
C ASP A 1 -9.32 9.38 4.72
N ASN A 2 -9.50 9.67 6.02
CA ASN A 2 -8.37 9.71 6.98
C ASN A 2 -8.05 8.40 7.72
N ALA A 3 -8.72 7.28 7.41
CA ALA A 3 -8.53 6.03 8.14
C ALA A 3 -7.15 5.37 7.88
N PHE A 4 -6.45 5.77 6.81
CA PHE A 4 -5.18 5.16 6.41
C PHE A 4 -4.20 6.20 5.83
N PRO A 5 -3.56 7.02 6.67
CA PRO A 5 -2.71 8.14 6.23
C PRO A 5 -1.44 7.73 5.45
N LYS A 6 -1.22 6.43 5.22
CA LYS A 6 -0.11 5.87 4.44
C LYS A 6 -0.55 5.06 3.20
N ILE A 7 -1.84 5.08 2.85
CA ILE A 7 -2.30 4.52 1.56
C ILE A 7 -1.49 5.16 0.42
N GLY A 8 -0.88 4.32 -0.42
CA GLY A 8 -0.07 4.77 -1.56
C GLY A 8 1.44 4.84 -1.32
N LYS A 9 1.92 5.00 -0.07
CA LYS A 9 3.37 5.04 0.23
C LYS A 9 4.00 3.64 0.35
N ASN A 10 3.21 2.64 0.75
CA ASN A 10 3.61 1.23 0.85
C ASN A 10 2.82 0.37 -0.15
N CYS A 11 2.75 0.84 -1.39
CA CYS A 11 2.09 0.12 -2.47
C CYS A 11 3.15 -0.34 -3.48
N LEU A 12 3.09 -1.61 -3.85
CA LEU A 12 3.85 -2.16 -4.97
C LEU A 12 2.91 -2.18 -6.19
N TYR A 13 3.38 -1.57 -7.27
CA TYR A 13 2.70 -1.58 -8.54
C TYR A 13 3.59 -2.27 -9.55
N CYS A 14 3.16 -3.42 -10.05
CA CYS A 14 3.82 -4.11 -11.14
C CYS A 14 3.13 -3.69 -12.44
N LEU A 15 3.89 -3.05 -13.32
CA LEU A 15 3.44 -2.60 -14.63
C LEU A 15 3.72 -3.69 -15.66
N PRO A 16 2.73 -4.10 -16.47
CA PRO A 16 2.95 -5.16 -17.44
C PRO A 16 4.13 -4.91 -18.38
N ASP A 17 4.25 -3.67 -18.84
CA ASP A 17 5.26 -3.26 -19.80
C ASP A 17 6.67 -3.17 -19.19
N SER A 18 6.77 -2.95 -17.87
CA SER A 18 8.06 -2.75 -17.18
C SER A 18 8.55 -4.01 -16.46
N ASP A 19 7.62 -4.80 -15.91
CA ASP A 19 7.93 -5.93 -15.02
C ASP A 19 7.72 -7.30 -15.70
N LEU A 20 7.23 -7.34 -16.95
CA LEU A 20 6.92 -8.57 -17.69
C LEU A 20 5.97 -9.51 -16.93
N THR A 21 5.04 -8.94 -16.16
CA THR A 21 3.99 -9.66 -15.42
C THR A 21 2.60 -9.14 -15.78
N ASP A 22 1.53 -9.82 -15.35
CA ASP A 22 0.22 -9.17 -15.35
C ASP A 22 0.22 -7.97 -14.40
N GLY A 23 -0.65 -6.99 -14.67
CA GLY A 23 -0.73 -5.76 -13.88
C GLY A 23 -1.26 -6.07 -12.48
N ILE A 24 -0.41 -5.93 -11.47
CA ILE A 24 -0.74 -6.28 -10.08
C ILE A 24 -0.55 -5.06 -9.19
N PHE A 25 -1.55 -4.82 -8.33
CA PHE A 25 -1.50 -3.81 -7.28
C PHE A 25 -1.52 -4.49 -5.92
N LEU A 26 -0.48 -4.25 -5.12
CA LEU A 26 -0.36 -4.77 -3.76
C LEU A 26 -0.19 -3.60 -2.78
N ALA A 27 -0.99 -3.60 -1.71
CA ALA A 27 -0.87 -2.62 -0.64
C ALA A 27 -0.79 -3.34 0.71
N LEU A 28 0.25 -3.04 1.49
CA LEU A 28 0.44 -3.59 2.83
C LEU A 28 0.12 -2.53 3.88
N PHE A 29 -0.75 -2.90 4.82
CA PHE A 29 -1.15 -2.07 5.93
C PHE A 29 -0.75 -2.74 7.24
N GLU A 30 -0.13 -1.98 8.13
CA GLU A 30 0.08 -2.41 9.49
C GLU A 30 -1.11 -1.96 10.33
N LYS A 31 -1.65 -2.88 11.14
CA LYS A 31 -2.65 -2.53 12.14
C LYS A 31 -1.96 -1.66 13.21
N ARG A 32 -2.48 -0.46 13.45
CA ARG A 32 -2.01 0.38 14.56
C ARG A 32 -2.16 -0.35 15.88
N ARG A 33 -1.19 -0.19 16.77
CA ARG A 33 -1.30 -0.64 18.15
C ARG A 33 -2.28 0.27 18.88
N ASP A 34 -3.03 -0.31 19.82
CA ASP A 34 -3.95 0.49 20.63
C ASP A 34 -3.13 1.52 21.43
N GLY A 35 -3.38 2.81 21.20
CA GLY A 35 -2.71 3.92 21.89
C GLY A 35 -1.67 4.72 21.08
N ASP A 36 -1.41 4.39 19.80
CA ASP A 36 -0.67 5.28 18.90
C ASP A 36 -1.59 6.43 18.42
N GLU A 37 -1.42 7.62 18.99
CA GLU A 37 -1.97 8.89 18.48
C GLU A 37 -0.90 9.57 17.59
N ASP A 38 -1.30 10.03 16.40
CA ASP A 38 -0.42 10.53 15.30
C ASP A 38 0.54 11.67 15.69
#